data_AF-A0A427B0V1-F1
#
_entry.id   AF-A0A427B0V1-F1
#
_cell.length_a   1.000
_cell.length_b   1.000
_cell.length_c   1.000
_cell.angle_alpha   90.00
_cell.angle_beta   90.00
_cell.angle_gamma   90.00
#
_symmetry.space_group_name_H-M   'P 1'
#
loop_
_entity.id
_entity.type
_entity.pdbx_description
1 polymer ?
#
loop_
_entity_poly.entity_id
_entity_poly.type
_entity_poly.pdbx_seq_one_letter_code
_entity_poly.pdbx_strand_id
1 'polypeptide(L)' 'MTGDLVLRKIEVSDPTRSQGKLTPNREGPYRVTNTLREGTYALAMIEGRQLPRIWHISNLQKFYV' A
#
# COMPACT_ATOMS: atom_id res chain seq x y z
N MET A 1 12.44 -2.41 5.25
CA MET A 1 11.42 -3.28 4.60
C MET A 1 10.32 -3.58 5.57
N THR A 2 10.55 -4.21 6.72
CA THR A 2 9.56 -4.18 7.81
C THR A 2 9.67 -2.84 8.55
N GLY A 3 8.53 -2.21 8.82
CA GLY A 3 8.45 -0.93 9.52
C GLY A 3 8.48 0.31 8.62
N ASP A 4 8.81 0.18 7.34
CA ASP A 4 8.79 1.27 6.35
C ASP A 4 7.34 1.73 6.07
N LEU A 5 7.19 3.02 5.76
CA LEU A 5 5.94 3.59 5.27
C LEU A 5 5.86 3.51 3.74
N VAL A 6 4.71 3.09 3.24
CA VAL A 6 4.43 2.94 1.82
C VAL A 6 3.04 3.46 1.47
N LEU A 7 2.88 4.03 0.27
CA LEU A 7 1.57 4.34 -0.31
C LEU A 7 1.09 3.17 -1.17
N ARG A 8 -0.23 2.90 -1.19
CA ARG A 8 -0.81 1.89 -2.10
C ARG A 8 -1.45 2.54 -3.32
N LYS A 9 -1.47 1.82 -4.44
CA LYS A 9 -2.27 2.21 -5.62
C LYS A 9 -3.76 1.96 -5.38
N ILE A 10 -4.58 2.99 -5.60
CA ILE A 10 -6.04 2.97 -5.46
C ILE A 10 -6.67 2.07 -6.53
N GLU A 11 -6.20 2.08 -7.77
CA GLU A 11 -6.75 1.24 -8.86
C GLU A 11 -6.78 -0.26 -8.51
N VAL A 12 -5.80 -0.72 -7.73
CA VAL A 12 -5.72 -2.12 -7.28
C VAL A 12 -6.61 -2.40 -6.06
N SER A 13 -6.91 -1.36 -5.28
CA SER A 13 -7.63 -1.44 -3.99
C SER A 13 -9.14 -1.23 -4.16
N ASP A 14 -9.51 -0.24 -4.97
CA ASP A 14 -10.87 0.18 -5.25
C ASP A 14 -10.94 0.66 -6.72
N PRO A 15 -11.23 -0.26 -7.66
CA PRO A 15 -11.27 0.09 -9.09
C PRO A 15 -12.37 1.11 -9.40
N THR A 16 -13.38 1.24 -8.54
CA THR A 16 -14.46 2.24 -8.64
C THR A 16 -14.03 3.67 -8.32
N ARG A 17 -12.98 3.85 -7.50
CA ARG A 17 -12.37 5.16 -7.17
C ARG A 17 -11.42 5.67 -8.24
N SER A 18 -11.27 4.98 -9.37
CA SER A 18 -10.55 5.44 -10.56
C SER A 18 -11.29 6.60 -11.26
N GLN A 19 -11.84 7.55 -10.50
CA GLN A 19 -12.55 8.71 -10.99
C GLN A 19 -11.56 9.86 -11.16
N GLY A 20 -11.11 10.04 -12.40
CA GLY A 20 -10.53 11.29 -12.88
C GLY A 20 -9.07 11.19 -13.30
N LYS A 21 -8.80 11.65 -14.53
CA LYS A 21 -7.49 11.76 -15.20
C LYS A 21 -6.43 12.59 -14.44
N LEU A 22 -6.76 13.13 -13.27
CA LEU A 22 -5.96 14.08 -12.49
C LEU A 22 -5.98 13.80 -10.97
N THR A 23 -6.68 12.77 -10.50
CA THR A 23 -6.70 12.43 -9.07
C THR A 23 -5.50 11.55 -8.76
N PRO A 24 -4.67 11.84 -7.74
CA PRO A 24 -3.60 10.94 -7.37
C PRO A 24 -4.20 9.57 -6.98
N ASN A 25 -3.93 8.55 -7.81
CA ASN A 25 -4.36 7.15 -7.60
C ASN A 25 -3.63 6.47 -6.44
N ARG A 26 -3.22 7.21 -5.41
CA ARG A 26 -2.47 6.70 -4.27
C ARG A 26 -3.21 6.98 -2.98
N GLU A 27 -3.28 5.97 -2.15
CA GLU A 27 -3.99 6.04 -0.89
C GLU A 27 -3.05 5.67 0.23
N GLY A 28 -3.16 6.47 1.31
CA GLY A 28 -2.75 6.17 2.67
C GLY A 28 -1.27 5.89 2.88
N PRO A 29 -0.66 6.35 3.98
CA PRO A 29 0.57 5.74 4.45
C PRO A 29 0.23 4.44 5.19
N TYR A 30 0.77 3.33 4.69
CA TYR A 30 0.71 2.01 5.31
C TYR A 30 2.09 1.62 5.81
N ARG A 31 2.13 0.85 6.89
CA ARG A 31 3.36 0.27 7.40
C ARG A 31 3.52 -1.14 6.89
N VAL A 32 4.68 -1.47 6.34
CA VAL A 32 5.00 -2.87 6.01
C VAL A 32 5.22 -3.64 7.31
N THR A 33 4.42 -4.67 7.56
CA THR A 33 4.51 -5.46 8.80
C THR A 33 5.26 -6.77 8.62
N ASN A 34 5.18 -7.36 7.43
CA ASN A 34 5.88 -8.61 7.16
C ASN A 34 6.22 -8.76 5.67
N THR A 35 7.28 -9.51 5.38
CA THR A 35 7.65 -9.92 4.03
C THR A 35 7.30 -11.38 3.87
N LEU A 36 6.28 -11.70 3.05
CA LEU A 36 5.88 -13.10 2.85
C LEU A 36 6.77 -13.80 1.83
N ARG A 37 7.16 -13.08 0.79
CA ARG A 37 8.12 -13.51 -0.23
C ARG A 37 8.78 -12.28 -0.82
N GLU A 38 9.86 -12.46 -1.56
CA GLU A 38 10.53 -11.35 -2.23
C GLU A 38 9.53 -10.54 -3.07
N GLY A 39 9.51 -9.22 -2.84
CA GLY A 39 8.59 -8.31 -3.51
C GLY A 39 7.13 -8.40 -3.07
N THR A 40 6.78 -9.12 -2.00
CA THR A 40 5.39 -9.31 -1.56
C THR A 40 5.26 -9.15 -0.04
N TYR A 41 4.44 -8.19 0.37
CA TYR A 41 4.42 -7.67 1.73
C TYR A 41 3.02 -7.63 2.34
N ALA A 42 2.94 -7.93 3.63
CA ALA A 42 1.78 -7.60 4.45
C ALA A 42 1.89 -6.14 4.90
N LEU A 43 0.75 -5.45 4.89
CA LEU A 43 0.65 -4.06 5.30
C LEU A 43 -0.28 -3.93 6.51
N ALA A 44 -0.02 -2.92 7.34
CA ALA A 44 -0.95 -2.41 8.33
C ALA A 44 -1.22 -0.92 8.10
N MET A 45 -2.39 -0.47 8.53
CA MET A 45 -2.62 0.96 8.71
C MET A 45 -1.65 1.51 9.75
N ILE A 46 -1.42 2.83 9.73
CA ILE A 46 -0.69 3.53 10.79
C ILE A 46 -1.29 3.24 12.18
N GLU A 47 -2.62 3.10 12.25
CA GLU A 47 -3.38 2.73 13.45
C GLU A 47 -3.11 1.28 13.94
N GLY A 48 -2.21 0.53 13.31
CA GLY A 48 -1.84 -0.84 13.71
C GLY A 48 -2.78 -1.93 13.20
N ARG A 49 -3.87 -1.59 12.51
CA ARG A 49 -4.76 -2.58 11.91
C ARG A 49 -4.14 -3.20 10.66
N GLN A 50 -3.89 -4.52 10.71
CA GLN A 50 -3.37 -5.26 9.55
C GLN A 50 -4.41 -5.32 8.42
N LEU A 51 -3.96 -5.12 7.19
CA LEU A 51 -4.79 -5.32 6.01
C LEU A 51 -4.93 -6.83 5.73
N PRO A 52 -6.13 -7.31 5.39
CA PRO A 52 -6.34 -8.73 5.08
C PRO A 52 -5.67 -9.15 3.76
N ARG A 53 -5.27 -8.18 2.93
CA ARG A 53 -4.65 -8.42 1.61
C ARG A 53 -3.13 -8.27 1.67
N ILE A 54 -2.46 -9.14 0.93
CA ILE A 54 -1.02 -9.10 0.69
C ILE A 54 -0.73 -8.29 -0.59
N TRP A 55 0.35 -7.51 -0.59
CA TRP A 55 0.64 -6.52 -1.63
C TRP A 55 1.98 -6.76 -2.31
N HIS A 56 2.00 -6.74 -3.65
CA HIS A 56 3.22 -6.77 -4.42
C HIS A 56 3.91 -5.40 -4.42
N ILE A 57 5.24 -5.37 -4.47
CA ILE A 57 6.06 -4.15 -4.47
C ILE A 57 5.70 -3.21 -5.62
N SER A 58 5.30 -3.75 -6.78
CA SER A 58 4.85 -2.95 -7.94
C SER A 58 3.58 -2.13 -7.67
N ASN A 59 2.82 -2.48 -6.64
CA ASN A 59 1.61 -1.79 -6.20
C ASN A 59 1.85 -0.86 -5.01
N LEU A 60 3.10 -0.80 -4.53
CA LEU A 60 3.53 0.00 -3.39
C LEU A 60 4.53 1.05 -3.83
N GLN A 61 4.45 2.22 -3.22
CA GLN A 61 5.44 3.27 -3.36
C GLN A 61 6.05 3.53 -1.99
N LYS A 62 7.38 3.48 -1.87
CA LYS A 62 8.02 3.90 -0.63
C LYS A 62 7.74 5.37 -0.36
N PHE A 63 7.28 5.68 0.84
CA PHE A 63 7.08 7.04 1.32
C PHE A 63 8.28 7.40 2.18
N TYR A 64 9.05 8.40 1.74
CA TYR A 64 10.15 8.95 2.52
C TYR A 64 9.63 10.16 3.29
N VAL A 65 9.87 10.16 4.60
CA VAL A 65 9.77 11.36 5.44
C VAL A 65 11.14 12.01 5.52
#